data_AF-A0A5B0SKG1-F1
#
_entry.id   AF-A0A5B0SKG1-F1
#
_cell.length_a   1.000
_cell.length_b   1.000
_cell.length_c   1.000
_cell.angle_alpha   90.00
_cell.angle_beta   90.00
_cell.angle_gamma   90.00
#
_symmetry.space_group_name_H-M   'P 1'
#
loop_
_entity.id
_entity.type
_entity.pdbx_description
1 polymer ?
#
loop_
_entity_poly.entity_id
_entity_poly.type
_entity_poly.pdbx_seq_one_letter_code
_entity_poly.pdbx_strand_id
1 'polypeptide(L)'
;MSNSSIIAFSKYLINQGLQSETDWFVQLELYGGKNSAVTAVGADETAFAQRSILFTIQFYASTSNTNPPFPAEGFTLLDNMVDSIVNNNPSGWNYGAYANYVDDRLSSSQWKSLYYKKHYQRLTQIKQAYDPQNVFAFPQSISE
;
A
#
# COMPACT_ATOMS: atom_id res chain seq x y z
N MET A 1 -6.67 5.17 11.55
CA MET A 1 -5.90 4.43 12.57
C MET A 1 -6.54 4.66 13.93
N SER A 2 -6.86 3.59 14.64
CA SER A 2 -7.33 3.59 16.02
C SER A 2 -6.15 3.76 16.99
N ASN A 3 -6.43 4.15 18.24
CA ASN A 3 -5.42 4.14 19.31
C ASN A 3 -4.77 2.75 19.46
N SER A 4 -5.55 1.67 19.33
CA SER A 4 -5.05 0.30 19.38
C SER A 4 -4.01 0.02 18.29
N SER A 5 -4.29 0.45 17.05
CA SER A 5 -3.34 0.29 15.93
C SER A 5 -2.07 1.13 16.10
N ILE A 6 -2.19 2.35 16.64
CA ILE A 6 -1.02 3.20 16.93
C ILE A 6 -0.13 2.51 17.96
N ILE A 7 -0.71 2.03 19.07
CA ILE A 7 0.03 1.34 20.13
C ILE A 7 0.66 0.04 19.62
N ALA A 8 -0.08 -0.77 18.86
CA ALA A 8 0.43 -2.02 18.30
C ALA A 8 1.60 -1.77 17.34
N PHE A 9 1.46 -0.79 16.45
CA PHE A 9 2.51 -0.41 15.52
C PHE A 9 3.75 0.13 16.24
N SER A 10 3.58 1.07 17.18
CA SER A 10 4.70 1.59 17.97
C SER A 10 5.44 0.49 18.74
N LYS A 11 4.71 -0.47 19.34
CA LYS A 11 5.31 -1.63 20.01
C LYS A 11 6.09 -2.51 19.04
N TYR A 12 5.59 -2.72 17.83
CA TYR A 12 6.29 -3.51 16.83
C TYR A 12 7.62 -2.85 16.41
N LEU A 13 7.58 -1.54 16.14
CA LEU A 13 8.77 -0.78 15.77
C LEU A 13 9.87 -0.84 16.85
N ILE A 14 9.51 -0.66 18.13
CA ILE A 14 10.52 -0.63 19.22
C ILE A 14 11.02 -2.01 19.63
N ASN A 15 10.25 -3.08 19.42
CA ASN A 15 10.66 -4.42 19.85
C ASN A 15 11.27 -5.22 18.71
N GLN A 16 10.60 -5.32 17.57
CA GLN A 16 11.06 -6.09 16.41
C GLN A 16 11.88 -5.23 15.45
N GLY A 17 11.49 -3.98 15.23
CA GLY A 17 12.23 -3.06 14.36
C GLY A 17 13.66 -2.83 14.83
N LEU A 18 13.87 -2.57 16.14
CA LEU A 18 15.21 -2.39 16.71
C LEU A 18 16.09 -3.64 16.71
N GLN A 19 15.50 -4.82 16.54
CA GLN A 19 16.22 -6.10 16.47
C GLN A 19 16.49 -6.55 15.02
N SER A 20 15.99 -5.80 14.02
CA SER A 20 16.20 -6.15 12.63
C SER A 20 17.64 -5.85 12.21
N GLU A 21 18.22 -6.78 11.44
CA GLU A 21 19.50 -6.61 10.76
C GLU A 21 19.35 -5.90 9.39
N THR A 22 18.12 -5.51 9.02
CA THR A 22 17.86 -4.73 7.80
C THR A 22 17.91 -3.23 8.08
N ASP A 23 18.33 -2.45 7.08
CA ASP A 23 18.19 -1.00 7.09
C ASP A 23 16.78 -0.65 6.67
N TRP A 24 15.94 -0.24 7.63
CA TRP A 24 14.52 0.05 7.41
C TRP A 24 14.13 1.46 7.83
N PHE A 25 13.06 1.96 7.22
CA PHE A 25 12.40 3.17 7.65
C PHE A 25 10.89 3.10 7.41
N VAL A 26 10.15 3.97 8.11
CA VAL A 26 8.74 4.22 7.83
C VAL A 26 8.54 5.72 7.65
N GLN A 27 7.87 6.10 6.56
CA GLN A 27 7.43 7.48 6.33
C GLN A 27 5.93 7.59 6.53
N LEU A 28 5.50 8.57 7.34
CA LEU A 28 4.08 8.89 7.53
C LEU A 28 3.81 10.22 6.82
N GLU A 29 3.11 10.15 5.70
CA GLU A 29 2.86 11.28 4.81
C GLU A 29 1.42 11.80 5.01
N LEU A 30 1.25 13.05 5.41
CA LEU A 30 -0.07 13.66 5.57
C LEU A 30 -0.67 14.02 4.20
N TYR A 31 -1.54 13.14 3.71
CA TYR A 31 -2.21 13.30 2.41
C TYR A 31 -3.58 13.96 2.53
N GLY A 32 -4.26 13.80 3.67
CA GLY A 32 -5.62 14.31 3.86
C GLY A 32 -5.73 15.58 4.68
N GLY A 33 -6.95 15.88 5.08
CA GLY A 33 -7.28 17.03 5.92
C GLY A 33 -8.06 18.10 5.16
N LYS A 34 -8.61 19.06 5.91
CA LYS A 34 -9.58 20.04 5.43
C LYS A 34 -9.14 20.81 4.18
N ASN A 35 -7.84 21.10 4.06
CA ASN A 35 -7.28 21.92 2.99
C ASN A 35 -6.36 21.12 2.05
N SER A 36 -6.42 19.78 2.10
CA SER A 36 -5.57 18.97 1.23
C SER A 36 -6.06 19.04 -0.22
N ALA A 37 -5.16 19.44 -1.12
CA ALA A 37 -5.40 19.38 -2.56
C ALA A 37 -5.55 17.93 -3.07
N VAL A 38 -4.95 16.94 -2.39
CA VAL A 38 -5.03 15.53 -2.78
C VAL A 38 -6.43 14.99 -2.53
N THR A 39 -7.04 15.29 -1.37
CA THR A 39 -8.38 14.80 -1.02
C THR A 39 -9.50 15.76 -1.43
N ALA A 40 -9.17 16.93 -1.99
CA ALA A 40 -10.14 17.84 -2.59
C ALA A 40 -10.66 17.36 -3.95
N VAL A 41 -9.90 16.50 -4.65
CA VAL A 41 -10.31 15.87 -5.92
C VAL A 41 -11.38 14.81 -5.63
N GLY A 42 -12.46 14.81 -6.42
CA GLY A 42 -13.55 13.86 -6.28
C GLY A 42 -13.12 12.40 -6.41
N ALA A 43 -13.82 11.53 -5.68
CA ALA A 43 -13.43 10.12 -5.53
C ALA A 43 -13.33 9.35 -6.85
N ASP A 44 -14.06 9.73 -7.90
CA ASP A 44 -14.12 9.02 -9.20
C ASP A 44 -13.57 9.85 -10.38
N GLU A 45 -12.90 10.99 -10.09
CA GLU A 45 -12.38 11.90 -11.12
C GLU A 45 -11.09 11.38 -11.78
N THR A 46 -10.35 10.49 -11.11
CA THR A 46 -9.06 9.96 -11.58
C THR A 46 -8.93 8.48 -11.27
N ALA A 47 -7.91 7.80 -11.83
CA ALA A 47 -7.60 6.41 -11.51
C ALA A 47 -7.12 6.18 -10.06
N PHE A 48 -6.63 7.22 -9.37
CA PHE A 48 -6.21 7.12 -7.97
C PHE A 48 -7.43 7.14 -7.04
N ALA A 49 -7.70 6.01 -6.38
CA ALA A 49 -8.92 5.77 -5.63
C ALA A 49 -8.89 6.29 -4.17
N GLN A 50 -7.71 6.57 -3.63
CA GLN A 50 -7.50 6.88 -2.22
C GLN A 50 -7.70 8.39 -1.96
N ARG A 51 -8.91 8.89 -2.22
CA ARG A 51 -9.30 10.31 -1.97
C ARG A 51 -9.88 10.58 -0.58
N SER A 52 -10.20 9.52 0.17
CA SER A 52 -10.68 9.60 1.57
C SER A 52 -9.68 8.97 2.53
N ILE A 53 -8.49 9.56 2.62
CA ILE A 53 -7.38 9.12 3.48
C ILE A 53 -6.83 10.30 4.27
N LEU A 54 -6.21 10.04 5.41
CA LEU A 54 -5.45 11.05 6.16
C LEU A 54 -3.94 10.89 5.94
N PHE A 55 -3.46 9.65 6.03
CA PHE A 55 -2.06 9.31 5.87
C PHE A 55 -1.86 8.32 4.71
N THR A 56 -0.78 8.52 3.98
CA THR A 56 -0.11 7.47 3.20
C THR A 56 1.12 7.06 4.00
N ILE A 57 1.38 5.76 4.12
CA ILE A 57 2.51 5.25 4.90
C ILE A 57 3.37 4.38 3.99
N GLN A 58 4.64 4.73 3.85
CA GLN A 58 5.62 3.92 3.15
C GLN A 58 6.39 3.07 4.16
N PHE A 59 6.41 1.77 3.94
CA PHE A 59 7.25 0.82 4.67
C PHE A 59 8.38 0.39 3.75
N TYR A 60 9.63 0.50 4.20
CA TYR A 60 10.79 0.21 3.38
C TYR A 60 11.85 -0.50 4.19
N ALA A 61 12.49 -1.49 3.58
CA ALA A 61 13.66 -2.17 4.13
C ALA A 61 14.64 -2.49 2.99
N SER A 62 15.92 -2.46 3.32
CA SER A 62 17.04 -2.75 2.43
C SER A 62 18.13 -3.51 3.18
N THR A 63 19.02 -4.19 2.45
CA THR A 63 20.24 -4.74 3.04
C THR A 63 21.29 -3.65 3.13
N SER A 64 22.08 -3.65 4.20
CA SER A 64 23.15 -2.66 4.41
C SER A 64 24.26 -2.71 3.35
N ASN A 65 24.40 -3.86 2.68
CA ASN A 65 25.33 -4.05 1.57
C ASN A 65 24.66 -3.94 0.19
N THR A 66 23.35 -3.72 0.11
CA THR A 66 22.53 -3.64 -1.12
C THR A 66 22.60 -4.87 -2.05
N ASN A 67 23.10 -6.00 -1.56
CA ASN A 67 23.27 -7.20 -2.37
C ASN A 67 22.06 -8.14 -2.29
N PRO A 68 21.72 -8.86 -3.39
CA PRO A 68 20.76 -9.95 -3.36
C PRO A 68 21.38 -11.24 -2.77
N PRO A 69 20.55 -12.19 -2.31
CA PRO A 69 19.10 -12.09 -2.19
C PRO A 69 18.69 -11.19 -1.01
N PHE A 70 17.53 -10.54 -1.12
CA PHE A 70 16.95 -9.83 0.02
C PHE A 70 16.50 -10.85 1.09
N PRO A 71 16.80 -10.62 2.38
CA PRO A 71 16.48 -11.55 3.46
C PRO A 71 14.98 -11.77 3.68
N ALA A 72 14.60 -13.02 3.99
CA ALA A 72 13.20 -13.38 4.27
C ALA A 72 12.64 -12.68 5.51
N GLU A 73 13.48 -12.41 6.50
CA GLU A 73 13.15 -11.66 7.71
C GLU A 73 12.81 -10.20 7.42
N GLY A 74 13.37 -9.60 6.37
CA GLY A 74 13.03 -8.23 5.95
C GLY A 74 11.59 -8.16 5.44
N PHE A 75 11.17 -9.16 4.65
CA PHE A 75 9.78 -9.28 4.22
C PHE A 75 8.83 -9.47 5.40
N THR A 76 9.20 -10.36 6.32
CA THR A 76 8.42 -10.63 7.54
C THR A 76 8.31 -9.38 8.42
N LEU A 77 9.36 -8.56 8.50
CA LEU A 77 9.34 -7.29 9.23
C LEU A 77 8.29 -6.34 8.64
N LEU A 78 8.33 -6.11 7.32
CA LEU A 78 7.42 -5.19 6.65
C LEU A 78 5.96 -5.66 6.70
N ASP A 79 5.71 -6.95 6.50
CA ASP A 79 4.37 -7.54 6.59
C ASP A 79 3.76 -7.31 7.98
N ASN A 80 4.54 -7.59 9.02
CA ASN A 80 4.08 -7.40 10.39
C ASN A 80 3.93 -5.93 10.78
N MET A 81 4.70 -5.00 10.19
CA MET A 81 4.45 -3.57 10.33
C MET A 81 3.06 -3.21 9.80
N VAL A 82 2.71 -3.66 8.59
CA VAL A 82 1.40 -3.45 7.99
C VAL A 82 0.29 -4.11 8.83
N ASP A 83 0.47 -5.37 9.21
CA ASP A 83 -0.49 -6.15 9.98
C ASP A 83 -0.75 -5.56 11.37
N SER A 84 0.29 -5.02 12.03
CA SER A 84 0.14 -4.34 13.32
C SER A 84 -0.83 -3.15 13.23
N ILE A 85 -0.96 -2.54 12.05
CA ILE A 85 -1.93 -1.46 11.78
C ILE A 85 -3.28 -2.04 11.36
N VAL A 86 -3.30 -2.85 10.30
CA VAL A 86 -4.53 -3.34 9.66
C VAL A 86 -5.36 -4.20 10.61
N ASN A 87 -4.72 -5.13 11.33
CA ASN A 87 -5.41 -6.08 12.20
C ASN A 87 -5.85 -5.47 13.54
N ASN A 88 -5.42 -4.25 13.85
CA ASN A 88 -5.75 -3.54 15.09
C ASN A 88 -6.70 -2.34 14.88
N ASN A 89 -7.28 -2.21 13.68
CA ASN A 89 -8.37 -1.27 13.43
C ASN A 89 -9.74 -1.98 13.49
N PRO A 90 -10.85 -1.23 13.68
CA PRO A 90 -12.19 -1.81 13.70
C PRO A 90 -12.54 -2.55 12.40
N SER A 91 -13.45 -3.52 12.48
CA SER A 91 -14.01 -4.18 11.30
C SER A 91 -14.61 -3.15 10.33
N GLY A 92 -14.36 -3.33 9.04
CA GLY A 92 -14.77 -2.39 8.01
C GLY A 92 -13.93 -1.11 7.93
N TRP A 93 -12.78 -1.03 8.63
CA TRP A 93 -11.86 0.09 8.46
C TRP A 93 -11.40 0.20 7.00
N ASN A 94 -11.67 1.35 6.39
CA ASN A 94 -11.34 1.59 4.99
C ASN A 94 -9.86 1.97 4.86
N TYR A 95 -9.08 1.11 4.22
CA TYR A 95 -7.69 1.37 3.84
C TYR A 95 -7.45 0.96 2.38
N GLY A 96 -6.22 1.09 1.92
CA GLY A 96 -5.77 0.68 0.59
C GLY A 96 -4.24 0.70 0.53
N ALA A 97 -3.71 0.48 -0.67
CA ALA A 97 -2.28 0.63 -0.95
C ALA A 97 -2.08 1.60 -2.12
N TYR A 98 -0.87 2.09 -2.31
CA TYR A 98 -0.55 3.05 -3.35
C TYR A 98 0.17 2.35 -4.50
N ALA A 99 -0.37 2.42 -5.72
CA ALA A 99 0.19 1.73 -6.89
C ALA A 99 1.63 2.18 -7.26
N ASN A 100 2.12 3.31 -6.75
CA ASN A 100 3.51 3.73 -6.94
C ASN A 100 4.48 3.08 -5.92
N TYR A 101 3.97 2.43 -4.88
CA TYR A 101 4.72 1.61 -3.93
C TYR A 101 4.33 0.14 -4.14
N VAL A 102 4.76 -0.42 -5.27
CA VAL A 102 4.34 -1.75 -5.73
C VAL A 102 4.84 -2.83 -4.76
N ASP A 103 3.92 -3.66 -4.26
CA ASP A 103 4.20 -4.92 -3.58
C ASP A 103 3.82 -6.09 -4.51
N ASP A 104 4.83 -6.79 -5.02
CA ASP A 104 4.69 -7.91 -5.95
C ASP A 104 4.19 -9.20 -5.28
N ARG A 105 4.15 -9.26 -3.95
CA ARG A 105 3.66 -10.41 -3.17
C ARG A 105 2.15 -10.36 -2.94
N LEU A 106 1.48 -9.26 -3.29
CA LEU A 106 0.02 -9.18 -3.26
C LEU A 106 -0.60 -10.11 -4.32
N SER A 107 -1.58 -10.91 -3.90
CA SER A 107 -2.38 -11.70 -4.83
C SER A 107 -3.18 -10.82 -5.79
N SER A 108 -3.66 -11.41 -6.89
CA SER A 108 -4.44 -10.70 -7.91
C SER A 108 -5.64 -9.95 -7.33
N SER A 109 -6.40 -10.57 -6.43
CA SER A 109 -7.55 -9.93 -5.80
C SER A 109 -7.14 -8.80 -4.85
N GLN A 110 -6.04 -8.97 -4.12
CA GLN A 110 -5.53 -7.98 -3.18
C GLN A 110 -5.08 -6.71 -3.89
N TRP A 111 -4.16 -6.79 -4.87
CA TRP A 111 -3.65 -5.57 -5.51
C TRP A 111 -4.73 -4.81 -6.27
N LYS A 112 -5.66 -5.52 -6.94
CA LYS A 112 -6.79 -4.90 -7.64
C LYS A 112 -7.66 -4.08 -6.68
N SER A 113 -7.98 -4.66 -5.53
CA SER A 113 -8.79 -4.01 -4.49
C SER A 113 -8.03 -2.89 -3.77
N LEU A 114 -6.80 -3.14 -3.34
CA LEU A 114 -6.00 -2.21 -2.53
C LEU A 114 -5.57 -0.97 -3.32
N TYR A 115 -5.13 -1.14 -4.57
CA TYR A 115 -4.67 -0.03 -5.41
C TYR A 115 -5.83 0.73 -6.05
N TYR A 116 -6.82 0.04 -6.62
CA TYR A 116 -7.81 0.66 -7.51
C TYR A 116 -9.24 0.64 -6.96
N LYS A 117 -9.52 -0.11 -5.88
CA LYS A 117 -10.86 -0.25 -5.29
C LYS A 117 -11.92 -0.51 -6.37
N LYS A 118 -13.06 0.17 -6.31
CA LYS A 118 -14.14 0.10 -7.32
C LYS A 118 -13.74 0.61 -8.71
N HIS A 119 -12.63 1.35 -8.85
CA HIS A 119 -12.19 1.89 -10.14
C HIS A 119 -11.60 0.82 -11.06
N TYR A 120 -11.18 -0.32 -10.52
CA TYR A 120 -10.59 -1.39 -11.32
C TYR A 120 -11.48 -1.79 -12.50
N GLN A 121 -12.80 -1.88 -12.30
CA GLN A 121 -13.76 -2.22 -13.34
C GLN A 121 -13.74 -1.21 -14.52
N ARG A 122 -13.73 0.09 -14.22
CA ARG A 122 -13.64 1.14 -15.23
C ARG A 122 -12.29 1.13 -15.94
N LEU A 123 -11.21 0.84 -15.20
CA LEU A 123 -9.86 0.70 -15.77
C LEU A 123 -9.79 -0.47 -16.75
N THR A 124 -10.41 -1.62 -16.45
CA THR A 124 -10.49 -2.75 -17.38
C THR A 124 -11.22 -2.37 -18.67
N GLN A 125 -12.33 -1.63 -18.59
CA GLN A 125 -13.04 -1.14 -19.78
C GLN A 125 -12.17 -0.21 -20.65
N ILE A 126 -11.40 0.68 -20.00
CA ILE A 126 -10.44 1.56 -20.69
C ILE A 126 -9.33 0.72 -21.34
N LYS A 127 -8.77 -0.25 -20.61
CA LYS A 127 -7.73 -1.15 -21.12
C LYS A 127 -8.20 -1.90 -22.37
N GLN A 128 -9.41 -2.45 -22.36
CA GLN A 128 -10.01 -3.12 -23.52
C GLN A 128 -10.18 -2.19 -24.72
N ALA A 129 -10.55 -0.92 -24.49
CA ALA A 129 -10.75 0.04 -25.57
C ALA A 129 -9.44 0.51 -26.22
N TYR A 130 -8.37 0.67 -25.43
CA TYR A 130 -7.12 1.30 -25.89
C TYR A 130 -5.94 0.33 -26.08
N ASP A 131 -5.99 -0.85 -25.47
CA ASP A 131 -5.00 -1.92 -25.63
C ASP A 131 -5.68 -3.30 -25.71
N PRO A 132 -6.51 -3.55 -26.74
CA PRO A 132 -7.27 -4.80 -26.88
C PRO A 132 -6.41 -6.03 -27.13
N GLN A 133 -5.13 -5.86 -27.49
CA GLN A 133 -4.17 -6.96 -27.65
C GLN A 133 -3.28 -7.14 -26.41
N ASN A 134 -3.56 -6.39 -25.35
CA ASN A 134 -2.83 -6.41 -24.09
C ASN A 134 -1.30 -6.34 -24.26
N VAL A 135 -0.84 -5.46 -25.16
CA VAL A 135 0.58 -5.27 -25.47
C VAL A 135 1.31 -4.71 -24.25
N PHE A 136 0.67 -3.82 -23.49
CA PHE A 136 1.24 -3.22 -22.27
C PHE A 136 0.87 -4.04 -21.04
N ALA A 137 1.47 -5.22 -20.87
CA ALA A 137 1.18 -6.15 -19.79
C ALA A 137 2.39 -6.40 -18.86
N PHE A 138 2.10 -6.58 -17.57
CA PHE A 138 3.06 -7.00 -16.54
C PHE A 138 2.30 -7.69 -15.38
N PRO A 139 2.96 -8.34 -14.40
CA PRO A 139 2.27 -9.20 -13.41
C PRO A 139 1.11 -8.56 -12.65
N GLN A 140 1.15 -7.23 -12.44
CA GLN A 140 0.08 -6.45 -11.79
C GLN A 140 -0.51 -5.36 -12.72
N SER A 141 -0.45 -5.55 -14.04
CA SER A 141 -1.13 -4.64 -14.99
C SER A 141 -2.65 -4.83 -14.93
N ILE A 142 -3.41 -3.76 -15.21
CA ILE A 142 -4.84 -3.86 -15.46
C ILE A 142 -5.08 -4.88 -16.58
N SER A 143 -5.82 -5.94 -16.27
CA SER A 143 -6.23 -6.97 -17.21
C SER A 143 -7.75 -7.00 -17.36
N GLU A 144 -8.19 -7.66 -18.42
CA GLU A 144 -9.54 -8.22 -18.56
C GLU A 144 -9.88 -9.18 -17.40
#